data_AF-A0A8T5RUL8-F1
#
_entry.id   AF-A0A8T5RUL8-F1
#
_cell.length_a   1.000
_cell.length_b   1.000
_cell.length_c   1.000
_cell.angle_alpha   90.00
_cell.angle_beta   90.00
_cell.angle_gamma   90.00
#
_symmetry.space_group_name_H-M   'P 1'
#
loop_
_entity.id
_entity.type
_entity.pdbx_description
1 polymer ?
#
loop_
_entity_poly.entity_id
_entity_poly.type
_entity_poly.pdbx_seq_one_letter_code
_entity_poly.pdbx_strand_id
1 'polypeptide(L)'
;MEKEQIFLKIFNTKLISFKKLKDGKIIGTGILNPILEKLRLFTMLYLQAGFYRNYNTLGRYKGKMVANTFAPPVGSRPQLRAFKGLIKSHLLARPSPLAMTFAVTYRCMANCVHCSAGKHFKEGVKELTTEEAKKLIDDSQKLGVTIIAFTGGEPLMREDIFELISYVDKKKAMPIMFTNGLLLTDKNVQKLVDAGLYSIFVSIDSPFPEEHDKLRGIPGLFEKAISGIQKLKSKGV
;
A
#
# COMPACT_ATOMS: atom_id res chain seq x y z
N MET A 1 39.34 12.61 -6.37
CA MET A 1 38.73 11.64 -7.30
C MET A 1 37.27 11.46 -6.94
N GLU A 2 36.36 11.86 -7.82
CA GLU A 2 34.93 11.57 -7.69
C GLU A 2 34.74 10.05 -7.76
N LYS A 3 34.31 9.43 -6.65
CA LYS A 3 34.12 7.98 -6.60
C LYS A 3 32.93 7.59 -7.47
N GLU A 4 33.20 6.86 -8.54
CA GLU A 4 32.17 6.21 -9.33
C GLU A 4 31.58 5.04 -8.52
N GLN A 5 30.27 5.05 -8.29
CA GLN A 5 29.58 3.94 -7.65
C GLN A 5 29.02 2.99 -8.70
N ILE A 6 29.43 1.73 -8.63
CA ILE A 6 28.95 0.66 -9.53
C ILE A 6 27.83 -0.09 -8.79
N PHE A 7 26.65 -0.16 -9.41
CA PHE A 7 25.47 -0.83 -8.85
C PHE A 7 25.21 -2.19 -9.51
N LEU A 8 25.55 -2.34 -10.79
CA LEU A 8 25.40 -3.61 -11.50
C LEU A 8 26.60 -3.82 -12.44
N LYS A 9 27.28 -4.95 -12.29
CA LYS A 9 28.42 -5.35 -13.10
C LYS A 9 28.22 -6.80 -13.56
N ILE A 10 28.42 -7.09 -14.84
CA ILE A 10 28.42 -8.45 -15.40
C ILE A 10 29.66 -8.60 -16.27
N PHE A 11 30.43 -9.67 -16.07
CA PHE A 11 31.64 -9.99 -16.86
C PHE A 11 32.54 -8.78 -17.13
N ASN A 12 32.89 -8.04 -16.07
CA ASN A 12 33.67 -6.80 -16.10
C ASN A 12 33.02 -5.56 -16.71
N THR A 13 31.84 -5.67 -17.30
CA THR A 13 31.09 -4.56 -17.88
C THR A 13 30.22 -3.86 -16.84
N LYS A 14 30.34 -2.54 -16.74
CA LYS A 14 29.47 -1.70 -15.89
C LYS A 14 28.12 -1.54 -16.57
N LEU A 15 27.12 -2.29 -16.12
CA LEU A 15 25.75 -2.17 -16.65
C LEU A 15 25.06 -0.94 -16.09
N ILE A 16 25.22 -0.70 -14.78
CA ILE A 16 24.66 0.46 -14.08
C ILE A 16 25.73 1.03 -13.15
N SER A 17 26.21 2.24 -13.45
CA SER A 17 27.17 2.97 -12.63
C SER A 17 26.88 4.48 -12.63
N PHE A 18 27.34 5.16 -11.58
CA PHE A 18 27.05 6.55 -11.31
C PHE A 18 28.32 7.31 -10.97
N LYS A 19 28.44 8.52 -11.51
CA LYS A 19 29.50 9.45 -11.16
C LYS A 19 28.89 10.77 -10.71
N LYS A 20 29.27 11.23 -9.52
CA LYS A 20 28.91 12.57 -9.02
C LYS A 20 29.96 13.56 -9.52
N LEU A 21 29.53 14.52 -10.33
CA LEU A 21 30.34 15.62 -10.86
C LEU A 21 30.61 16.69 -9.79
N LYS A 22 31.61 17.54 -10.05
CA LYS A 22 32.08 18.60 -9.13
C LYS A 22 30.99 19.62 -8.81
N ASP A 23 30.06 19.84 -9.74
CA ASP A 23 28.89 20.73 -9.57
C ASP A 23 27.74 20.08 -8.78
N GLY A 24 27.95 18.86 -8.28
CA GLY A 24 26.96 18.09 -7.52
C GLY A 24 26.00 17.27 -8.38
N LYS A 25 26.02 17.42 -9.71
CA LYS A 25 25.18 16.61 -10.61
C LYS A 25 25.63 15.16 -10.62
N ILE A 26 24.67 14.25 -10.72
CA ILE A 26 24.94 12.81 -10.81
C ILE A 26 24.62 12.38 -12.23
N ILE A 27 25.62 11.84 -12.92
CA ILE A 27 25.48 11.32 -14.27
C ILE A 27 25.60 9.80 -14.28
N GLY A 28 24.87 9.19 -15.19
CA GLY A 28 24.97 7.77 -15.45
C GLY A 28 26.11 7.41 -16.39
N THR A 29 26.95 6.43 -16.03
CA THR A 29 28.09 6.00 -16.85
C THR A 29 28.01 4.56 -17.33
N GLY A 30 27.03 3.79 -16.86
CA GLY A 30 26.83 2.39 -17.25
C GLY A 30 26.10 2.24 -18.59
N ILE A 31 26.26 1.08 -19.24
CA ILE A 31 25.69 0.80 -20.57
C ILE A 31 24.15 0.94 -20.60
N LEU A 32 23.47 0.62 -19.49
CA LEU A 32 22.02 0.74 -19.41
C LEU A 32 21.56 2.15 -18.99
N ASN A 33 22.46 3.04 -18.57
CA ASN A 33 22.10 4.38 -18.07
C ASN A 33 21.41 5.28 -19.11
N PRO A 34 21.80 5.31 -20.41
CA PRO A 34 21.09 6.11 -21.42
C PRO A 34 19.63 5.68 -21.63
N ILE A 35 19.36 4.37 -21.51
CA ILE A 35 18.00 3.81 -21.56
C ILE A 35 17.23 4.25 -20.31
N LEU A 36 17.85 4.16 -19.13
CA LEU A 36 17.25 4.57 -17.86
C LEU A 36 16.96 6.08 -17.81
N GLU A 37 17.83 6.91 -18.39
CA GLU A 37 17.69 8.38 -18.45
C GLU A 37 16.54 8.80 -19.38
N LYS A 38 16.46 8.22 -20.59
CA LYS A 38 15.31 8.41 -21.50
C LYS A 38 13.98 8.03 -20.87
N LEU A 39 14.03 7.11 -19.92
CA LEU A 39 12.87 6.58 -19.22
C LEU A 39 12.36 7.43 -18.05
N ARG A 40 13.11 8.48 -17.62
CA ARG A 40 12.92 9.18 -16.32
C ARG A 40 12.89 8.25 -15.08
N LEU A 41 13.05 6.95 -15.26
CA LEU A 41 13.17 5.92 -14.22
C LEU A 41 14.53 5.98 -13.53
N PHE A 42 15.56 6.53 -14.20
CA PHE A 42 16.92 6.66 -13.68
C PHE A 42 16.98 7.40 -12.35
N THR A 43 16.48 8.63 -12.33
CA THR A 43 16.47 9.46 -11.13
C THR A 43 15.63 8.81 -10.05
N MET A 44 14.48 8.24 -10.41
CA MET A 44 13.60 7.60 -9.44
C MET A 44 14.24 6.36 -8.80
N LEU A 45 14.78 5.43 -9.59
CA LEU A 45 15.47 4.23 -9.11
C LEU A 45 16.71 4.55 -8.30
N TYR A 46 17.51 5.53 -8.74
CA TYR A 46 18.69 5.99 -8.02
C TYR A 46 18.31 6.66 -6.70
N LEU A 47 17.30 7.53 -6.67
CA LEU A 47 16.77 8.13 -5.45
C LEU A 47 16.21 7.06 -4.52
N GLN A 48 15.50 6.06 -5.05
CA GLN A 48 14.98 4.95 -4.26
C GLN A 48 16.10 4.08 -3.68
N ALA A 49 17.10 3.72 -4.48
CA ALA A 49 18.25 2.96 -4.03
C ALA A 49 19.10 3.74 -3.01
N GLY A 50 19.27 5.05 -3.22
CA GLY A 50 19.91 5.96 -2.27
C GLY A 50 19.12 6.06 -0.95
N PHE A 51 17.80 6.16 -1.04
CA PHE A 51 16.91 6.11 0.12
C PHE A 51 17.08 4.78 0.88
N TYR A 52 16.96 3.63 0.20
CA TYR A 52 17.11 2.33 0.85
C TYR A 52 18.52 2.06 1.42
N ARG A 53 19.57 2.66 0.84
CA ARG A 53 20.96 2.49 1.30
C ARG A 53 21.33 3.36 2.49
N ASN A 54 20.70 4.54 2.60
CA ASN A 54 21.05 5.53 3.63
C ASN A 54 20.12 5.50 4.85
N TYR A 55 18.93 4.91 4.74
CA TYR A 55 17.98 4.82 5.84
C TYR A 55 18.08 3.44 6.54
N ASN A 56 18.82 3.39 7.64
CA ASN A 56 18.94 2.20 8.48
C ASN A 56 17.71 1.93 9.37
N THR A 57 16.74 2.85 9.38
CA THR A 57 15.51 2.80 10.20
C THR A 57 14.32 2.18 9.47
N LEU A 58 14.52 1.61 8.27
CA LEU A 58 13.43 1.03 7.50
C LEU A 58 12.85 -0.21 8.19
N GLY A 59 11.52 -0.24 8.27
CA GLY A 59 10.80 -1.37 8.83
C GLY A 59 11.08 -2.67 8.08
N ARG A 60 10.96 -3.79 8.78
CA ARG A 60 11.06 -5.13 8.18
C ARG A 60 9.74 -5.87 8.33
N TYR A 61 9.27 -6.47 7.26
CA TYR A 61 8.12 -7.38 7.26
C TYR A 61 8.55 -8.73 6.69
N LYS A 62 8.48 -9.79 7.51
CA LYS A 62 8.91 -11.16 7.13
C LYS A 62 10.31 -11.17 6.49
N GLY A 63 11.25 -10.45 7.10
CA GLY A 63 12.65 -10.33 6.66
C GLY A 63 12.90 -9.35 5.50
N LYS A 64 11.85 -8.87 4.81
CA LYS A 64 11.97 -7.92 3.69
C LYS A 64 11.89 -6.47 4.17
N MET A 65 12.63 -5.58 3.52
CA MET A 65 12.57 -4.14 3.80
C MET A 65 11.24 -3.55 3.33
N VAL A 66 10.70 -2.62 4.10
CA VAL A 66 9.45 -1.92 3.82
C VAL A 66 9.71 -0.42 3.98
N ALA A 67 9.42 0.37 2.92
CA ALA A 67 9.54 1.82 2.99
C ALA A 67 8.40 2.49 3.76
N ASN A 68 7.19 1.95 3.62
CA ASN A 68 6.00 2.36 4.35
C ASN A 68 4.96 1.23 4.30
N THR A 69 3.92 1.34 5.12
CA THR A 69 2.85 0.35 5.25
C THR A 69 1.93 0.22 4.03
N PHE A 70 2.00 1.17 3.08
CA PHE A 70 1.21 1.13 1.84
C PHE A 70 1.91 0.35 0.72
N ALA A 71 3.22 0.54 0.57
CA ALA A 71 4.00 -0.04 -0.51
C ALA A 71 4.31 -1.53 -0.26
N PRO A 72 4.32 -2.37 -1.31
CA PRO A 72 4.76 -3.76 -1.18
C PRO A 72 6.21 -3.86 -0.69
N PRO A 73 6.56 -4.88 0.11
CA PRO A 73 7.93 -5.08 0.58
C PRO A 73 8.93 -5.23 -0.57
N VAL A 74 10.16 -4.76 -0.37
CA VAL A 74 11.23 -4.84 -1.36
C VAL A 74 11.56 -6.30 -1.68
N GLY A 75 11.65 -6.64 -2.96
CA GLY A 75 11.82 -8.01 -3.46
C GLY A 75 10.57 -8.88 -3.35
N SER A 76 9.39 -8.33 -3.06
CA SER A 76 8.12 -9.07 -3.15
C SER A 76 7.64 -9.17 -4.59
N ARG A 77 6.85 -10.20 -4.91
CA ARG A 77 6.25 -10.34 -6.25
C ARG A 77 5.35 -9.15 -6.61
N PRO A 78 4.51 -8.60 -5.71
CA PRO A 78 3.76 -7.39 -5.99
C PRO A 78 4.66 -6.18 -6.26
N GLN A 79 5.80 -6.01 -5.56
CA GLN A 79 6.75 -4.93 -5.85
C GLN A 79 7.34 -5.06 -7.27
N LEU A 80 7.77 -6.26 -7.67
CA LEU A 80 8.30 -6.50 -9.02
C LEU A 80 7.23 -6.24 -10.10
N ARG A 81 5.97 -6.60 -9.82
CA ARG A 81 4.84 -6.29 -10.70
C ARG A 81 4.60 -4.79 -10.81
N ALA A 82 4.64 -4.04 -9.70
CA ALA A 82 4.51 -2.59 -9.71
C ALA A 82 5.62 -1.94 -10.55
N PHE A 83 6.85 -2.42 -10.38
CA PHE A 83 8.00 -1.95 -11.17
C PHE A 83 7.85 -2.26 -12.67
N LYS A 84 7.38 -3.47 -13.03
CA LYS A 84 7.04 -3.81 -14.41
C LYS A 84 5.96 -2.91 -14.99
N GLY A 85 4.93 -2.60 -14.20
CA GLY A 85 3.85 -1.67 -14.58
C GLY A 85 4.38 -0.26 -14.87
N LEU A 86 5.29 0.23 -14.02
CA LEU A 86 5.94 1.52 -14.21
C LEU A 86 6.79 1.55 -15.48
N ILE A 87 7.63 0.53 -15.71
CA ILE A 87 8.43 0.41 -16.94
C ILE A 87 7.51 0.41 -18.17
N LYS A 88 6.45 -0.39 -18.16
CA LYS A 88 5.47 -0.46 -19.25
C LYS A 88 4.82 0.90 -19.52
N SER A 89 4.49 1.64 -18.46
CA SER A 89 3.92 2.99 -18.57
C SER A 89 4.88 3.96 -19.27
N HIS A 90 6.16 3.94 -18.91
CA HIS A 90 7.14 4.86 -19.48
C HIS A 90 7.67 4.44 -20.87
N LEU A 91 7.86 3.13 -21.13
CA LEU A 91 8.37 2.63 -22.42
C LEU A 91 7.30 2.56 -23.50
N LEU A 92 6.11 2.08 -23.14
CA LEU A 92 5.09 1.68 -24.11
C LEU A 92 3.88 2.62 -24.09
N ALA A 93 3.92 3.70 -23.31
CA ALA A 93 2.79 4.61 -23.07
C ALA A 93 1.50 3.85 -22.67
N ARG A 94 1.66 2.70 -22.00
CA ARG A 94 0.56 1.83 -21.55
C ARG A 94 0.52 1.85 -20.02
N PRO A 95 -0.18 2.81 -19.40
CA PRO A 95 -0.25 2.92 -17.96
C PRO A 95 -0.85 1.66 -17.34
N SER A 96 -0.39 1.32 -16.14
CA SER A 96 -0.90 0.22 -15.33
C SER A 96 -1.34 0.78 -13.98
N PRO A 97 -2.57 0.53 -13.52
CA PRO A 97 -2.99 1.00 -12.21
C PRO A 97 -2.15 0.33 -11.13
N LEU A 98 -1.64 1.12 -10.18
CA LEU A 98 -0.84 0.62 -9.07
C LEU A 98 -1.74 -0.02 -7.99
N ALA A 99 -2.85 0.66 -7.69
CA ALA A 99 -3.74 0.34 -6.59
C ALA A 99 -5.21 0.37 -7.05
N MET A 100 -6.03 -0.47 -6.44
CA MET A 100 -7.48 -0.39 -6.45
C MET A 100 -7.96 -0.01 -5.06
N THR A 101 -8.76 1.05 -4.95
CA THR A 101 -9.46 1.42 -3.73
C THR A 101 -10.92 1.01 -3.87
N PHE A 102 -11.32 0.01 -3.10
CA PHE A 102 -12.63 -0.62 -3.20
C PHE A 102 -13.48 -0.25 -1.98
N ALA A 103 -14.48 0.61 -2.20
CA ALA A 103 -15.54 0.88 -1.23
C ALA A 103 -16.46 -0.35 -1.16
N VAL A 104 -16.19 -1.26 -0.21
CA VAL A 104 -16.86 -2.57 -0.16
C VAL A 104 -18.27 -2.49 0.40
N THR A 105 -18.56 -1.50 1.24
CA THR A 105 -19.88 -1.24 1.78
C THR A 105 -20.00 0.25 2.06
N TYR A 106 -21.21 0.79 2.06
CA TYR A 106 -21.49 2.14 2.52
C TYR A 106 -21.92 2.19 3.98
N ARG A 107 -22.21 1.04 4.60
CA ARG A 107 -22.58 0.96 6.01
C ARG A 107 -21.42 1.38 6.89
N CYS A 108 -21.69 2.25 7.86
CA CYS A 108 -20.72 2.71 8.85
C CYS A 108 -21.43 3.04 10.15
N MET A 109 -20.79 2.76 11.28
CA MET A 109 -21.36 3.04 12.60
C MET A 109 -20.99 4.44 13.10
N ALA A 110 -20.06 5.10 12.40
CA ALA A 110 -19.62 6.45 12.69
C ALA A 110 -20.40 7.47 11.86
N ASN A 111 -20.56 8.66 12.42
CA ASN A 111 -21.28 9.77 11.78
C ASN A 111 -20.35 10.97 11.57
N CYS A 112 -19.15 10.72 11.04
CA CYS A 112 -18.06 11.70 11.03
C CYS A 112 -18.43 13.00 10.31
N VAL A 113 -18.04 14.15 10.85
CA VAL A 113 -18.35 15.48 10.28
C VAL A 113 -17.76 15.69 8.88
N HIS A 114 -16.65 15.02 8.57
CA HIS A 114 -15.88 15.13 7.32
C HIS A 114 -16.06 13.91 6.39
N CYS A 115 -17.06 13.06 6.64
CA CYS A 115 -17.22 11.79 5.92
C CYS A 115 -17.52 12.00 4.42
N SER A 116 -16.76 11.34 3.55
CA SER A 116 -16.95 11.35 2.09
C SER A 116 -17.58 10.07 1.54
N ALA A 117 -17.95 9.11 2.41
CA ALA A 117 -18.46 7.81 2.01
C ALA A 117 -19.76 7.43 2.74
N GLY A 118 -19.68 6.99 4.00
CA GLY A 118 -20.84 6.47 4.75
C GLY A 118 -22.01 7.46 4.87
N LYS A 119 -21.74 8.76 5.02
CA LYS A 119 -22.79 9.81 5.05
C LYS A 119 -23.46 10.07 3.71
N HIS A 120 -22.83 9.69 2.61
CA HIS A 120 -23.34 9.89 1.26
C HIS A 120 -24.00 8.62 0.70
N PHE A 121 -24.25 7.62 1.55
CA PHE A 121 -25.11 6.51 1.20
C PHE A 121 -26.50 7.02 0.80
N LYS A 122 -27.01 6.52 -0.31
CA LYS A 122 -28.39 6.76 -0.75
C LYS A 122 -29.17 5.47 -0.57
N GLU A 123 -30.41 5.56 -0.09
CA GLU A 123 -31.30 4.41 -0.06
C GLU A 123 -31.42 3.78 -1.46
N GLY A 124 -31.44 2.45 -1.51
CA GLY A 124 -31.53 1.70 -2.76
C GLY A 124 -30.21 1.49 -3.52
N VAL A 125 -29.06 1.97 -3.00
CA VAL A 125 -27.75 1.64 -3.59
C VAL A 125 -27.46 0.15 -3.38
N LYS A 126 -27.37 -0.59 -4.48
CA LYS A 126 -26.97 -2.00 -4.48
C LYS A 126 -25.45 -2.10 -4.31
N GLU A 127 -25.02 -2.82 -3.28
CA GLU A 127 -23.62 -3.21 -3.10
C GLU A 127 -23.30 -4.44 -3.93
N LEU A 128 -22.04 -4.62 -4.31
CA LEU A 128 -21.61 -5.82 -5.03
C LEU A 128 -21.81 -7.06 -4.15
N THR A 129 -22.40 -8.10 -4.73
CA THR A 129 -22.41 -9.45 -4.16
C THR A 129 -20.98 -9.96 -3.96
N THR A 130 -20.81 -11.03 -3.17
CA THR A 130 -19.50 -11.66 -2.96
C THR A 130 -18.84 -12.07 -4.27
N GLU A 131 -19.60 -12.66 -5.20
CA GLU A 131 -19.06 -13.13 -6.48
C GLU A 131 -18.67 -11.96 -7.41
N GLU A 132 -19.47 -10.89 -7.44
CA GLU A 132 -19.10 -9.67 -8.18
C GLU A 132 -17.85 -8.99 -7.59
N ALA A 133 -17.73 -8.97 -6.26
CA ALA A 133 -16.57 -8.44 -5.57
C ALA A 133 -15.30 -9.26 -5.85
N LYS A 134 -15.39 -10.59 -5.86
CA LYS A 134 -14.30 -11.50 -6.28
C LYS A 134 -13.91 -11.26 -7.73
N LYS A 135 -14.89 -11.14 -8.63
CA LYS A 135 -14.63 -10.82 -10.04
C LYS A 135 -13.92 -9.48 -10.20
N LEU A 136 -14.32 -8.46 -9.44
CA LEU A 136 -13.65 -7.16 -9.43
C LEU A 136 -12.19 -7.29 -8.96
N ILE A 137 -11.93 -8.08 -7.91
CA ILE A 137 -10.57 -8.38 -7.45
C ILE A 137 -9.76 -9.03 -8.59
N ASP A 138 -10.29 -10.05 -9.25
CA ASP A 138 -9.61 -10.73 -10.36
C ASP A 138 -9.28 -9.78 -11.52
N ASP A 139 -10.26 -8.99 -11.94
CA ASP A 139 -10.10 -8.06 -13.06
C ASP A 139 -9.08 -6.96 -12.71
N SER A 140 -9.08 -6.45 -11.47
CA SER A 140 -8.07 -5.49 -11.00
C SER A 140 -6.65 -6.08 -11.06
N GLN A 141 -6.48 -7.34 -10.63
CA GLN A 141 -5.18 -8.01 -10.63
C GLN A 141 -4.70 -8.35 -12.06
N LYS A 142 -5.62 -8.61 -13.00
CA LYS A 142 -5.32 -8.75 -14.44
C LYS A 142 -4.84 -7.43 -15.04
N LEU A 143 -5.43 -6.30 -14.64
CA LEU A 143 -5.02 -4.96 -15.08
C LEU A 143 -3.64 -4.55 -14.56
N GLY A 144 -3.09 -5.27 -13.57
CA GLY A 144 -1.75 -5.02 -13.03
C GLY A 144 -1.74 -4.35 -11.67
N VAL A 145 -2.90 -4.24 -11.00
CA VAL A 145 -2.99 -3.76 -9.62
C VAL A 145 -2.12 -4.61 -8.70
N THR A 146 -1.44 -3.93 -7.78
CA THR A 146 -0.51 -4.51 -6.80
C THR A 146 -0.86 -4.18 -5.36
N ILE A 147 -1.85 -3.32 -5.15
CA ILE A 147 -2.39 -2.94 -3.83
C ILE A 147 -3.91 -2.95 -3.96
N ILE A 148 -4.59 -3.70 -3.10
CA ILE A 148 -6.06 -3.68 -3.02
C ILE A 148 -6.42 -3.12 -1.65
N ALA A 149 -6.97 -1.92 -1.65
CA ALA A 149 -7.39 -1.21 -0.46
C ALA A 149 -8.90 -1.37 -0.24
N PHE A 150 -9.26 -2.11 0.81
CA PHE A 150 -10.64 -2.23 1.27
C PHE A 150 -11.02 -1.01 2.11
N THR A 151 -12.06 -0.30 1.70
CA THR A 151 -12.56 0.95 2.32
C THR A 151 -14.09 1.05 2.17
N GLY A 152 -14.67 2.24 2.29
CA GLY A 152 -16.07 2.55 2.03
C GLY A 152 -16.65 3.38 3.16
N GLY A 153 -17.77 2.93 3.72
CA GLY A 153 -18.14 3.20 5.10
C GLY A 153 -17.13 2.54 6.05
N GLU A 154 -17.52 1.47 6.72
CA GLU A 154 -16.62 0.67 7.55
C GLU A 154 -16.51 -0.76 6.97
N PRO A 155 -15.37 -1.18 6.40
CA PRO A 155 -15.22 -2.50 5.81
C PRO A 155 -15.58 -3.65 6.75
N LEU A 156 -15.30 -3.52 8.05
CA LEU A 156 -15.62 -4.53 9.05
C LEU A 156 -17.13 -4.71 9.32
N MET A 157 -17.99 -3.88 8.72
CA MET A 157 -19.44 -4.06 8.71
C MET A 157 -19.93 -5.00 7.60
N ARG A 158 -19.09 -5.31 6.62
CA ARG A 158 -19.43 -6.22 5.52
C ARG A 158 -19.17 -7.68 5.94
N GLU A 159 -20.15 -8.55 5.73
CA GLU A 159 -20.17 -9.91 6.29
C GLU A 159 -19.07 -10.82 5.71
N ASP A 160 -18.80 -10.72 4.41
CA ASP A 160 -17.83 -11.50 3.65
C ASP A 160 -16.44 -10.83 3.57
N ILE A 161 -16.17 -9.77 4.33
CA ILE A 161 -14.92 -8.99 4.18
C ILE A 161 -13.65 -9.84 4.36
N PHE A 162 -13.66 -10.76 5.33
CA PHE A 162 -12.53 -11.65 5.58
C PHE A 162 -12.30 -12.64 4.44
N GLU A 163 -13.38 -13.09 3.78
CA GLU A 163 -13.32 -13.93 2.60
C GLU A 163 -12.71 -13.16 1.42
N LEU A 164 -13.15 -11.92 1.18
CA LEU A 164 -12.61 -11.07 0.11
C LEU A 164 -11.12 -10.77 0.29
N ILE A 165 -10.68 -10.50 1.53
CA ILE A 165 -9.25 -10.35 1.84
C ILE A 165 -8.50 -11.65 1.55
N SER A 166 -9.04 -12.79 1.96
CA SER A 166 -8.47 -14.12 1.73
C SER A 166 -8.39 -14.47 0.24
N TYR A 167 -9.34 -14.00 -0.56
CA TYR A 167 -9.44 -14.24 -2.00
C TYR A 167 -8.33 -13.53 -2.80
N VAL A 168 -7.83 -12.37 -2.34
CA VAL A 168 -6.76 -11.65 -3.04
C VAL A 168 -5.53 -12.54 -3.26
N ASP A 169 -5.08 -12.73 -4.50
CA ASP A 169 -3.82 -13.42 -4.77
C ASP A 169 -2.63 -12.57 -4.28
N LYS A 170 -2.05 -12.95 -3.13
CA LYS A 170 -0.94 -12.25 -2.48
C LYS A 170 0.38 -12.30 -3.28
N LYS A 171 0.47 -13.12 -4.33
CA LYS A 171 1.59 -13.07 -5.29
C LYS A 171 1.42 -11.91 -6.28
N LYS A 172 0.21 -11.40 -6.46
CA LYS A 172 -0.11 -10.32 -7.41
C LYS A 172 -0.30 -8.97 -6.72
N ALA A 173 -1.00 -8.93 -5.59
CA ALA A 173 -1.31 -7.70 -4.87
C ALA A 173 -1.29 -7.87 -3.34
N MET A 174 -1.04 -6.77 -2.62
CA MET A 174 -1.13 -6.72 -1.16
C MET A 174 -2.53 -6.23 -0.74
N PRO A 175 -3.29 -6.99 0.07
CA PRO A 175 -4.54 -6.50 0.63
C PRO A 175 -4.27 -5.57 1.81
N ILE A 176 -4.79 -4.35 1.76
CA ILE A 176 -4.75 -3.37 2.85
C ILE A 176 -6.17 -2.92 3.20
N MET A 177 -6.37 -2.39 4.40
CA MET A 177 -7.68 -1.93 4.86
C MET A 177 -7.61 -0.54 5.50
N PHE A 178 -8.62 0.28 5.24
CA PHE A 178 -8.89 1.51 5.99
C PHE A 178 -10.06 1.26 6.94
N THR A 179 -9.93 1.63 8.21
CA THR A 179 -10.96 1.41 9.24
C THR A 179 -11.02 2.57 10.23
N ASN A 180 -12.16 2.79 10.85
CA ASN A 180 -12.30 3.68 12.00
C ASN A 180 -11.75 3.08 13.31
N GLY A 181 -11.44 1.78 13.33
CA GLY A 181 -10.82 1.10 14.48
C GLY A 181 -11.80 0.56 15.52
N LEU A 182 -13.09 0.93 15.47
CA LEU A 182 -14.10 0.52 16.45
C LEU A 182 -14.23 -1.00 16.57
N LEU A 183 -14.20 -1.67 15.41
CA LEU A 183 -14.46 -3.11 15.29
C LEU A 183 -13.17 -3.95 15.34
N LEU A 184 -12.03 -3.38 15.76
CA LEU A 184 -10.78 -4.11 16.01
C LEU A 184 -10.81 -4.88 17.33
N THR A 185 -11.84 -5.71 17.50
CA THR A 185 -11.95 -6.69 18.59
C THR A 185 -10.92 -7.80 18.40
N ASP A 186 -10.60 -8.55 19.46
CA ASP A 186 -9.61 -9.65 19.38
C ASP A 186 -9.99 -10.70 18.33
N LYS A 187 -11.29 -10.98 18.22
CA LYS A 187 -11.89 -11.87 17.21
C LYS A 187 -11.64 -11.35 15.80
N ASN A 188 -11.97 -10.08 15.53
CA ASN A 188 -11.83 -9.51 14.19
C ASN A 188 -10.36 -9.33 13.83
N VAL A 189 -9.51 -8.92 14.77
CA VAL A 189 -8.06 -8.86 14.59
C VAL A 189 -7.49 -10.21 14.20
N GLN A 190 -7.90 -11.30 14.88
CA GLN A 190 -7.47 -12.66 14.48
C GLN A 190 -7.92 -13.00 13.06
N LYS A 191 -9.19 -12.74 12.72
CA LYS A 191 -9.71 -12.99 11.37
C LYS A 191 -8.98 -12.19 10.28
N LEU A 192 -8.58 -10.94 10.55
CA LEU A 192 -7.79 -10.13 9.61
C LEU A 192 -6.41 -10.74 9.37
N VAL A 193 -5.75 -11.20 10.44
CA VAL A 193 -4.45 -11.90 10.35
C VAL A 193 -4.59 -13.18 9.55
N ASP A 194 -5.59 -14.00 9.87
CA ASP A 194 -5.83 -15.30 9.22
C ASP A 194 -6.17 -15.13 7.73
N ALA A 195 -6.93 -14.08 7.39
CA ALA A 195 -7.23 -13.74 6.01
C ALA A 195 -6.01 -13.27 5.20
N GLY A 196 -4.89 -12.99 5.88
CA GLY A 196 -3.65 -12.53 5.29
C GLY A 196 -3.69 -11.06 4.90
N LEU A 197 -4.38 -10.22 5.68
CA LEU A 197 -4.26 -8.76 5.58
C LEU A 197 -2.79 -8.36 5.75
N TYR A 198 -2.30 -7.49 4.89
CA TYR A 198 -0.91 -7.03 4.94
C TYR A 198 -0.71 -5.84 5.86
N SER A 199 -1.59 -4.84 5.74
CA SER A 199 -1.49 -3.60 6.47
C SER A 199 -2.87 -3.03 6.73
N ILE A 200 -3.00 -2.29 7.82
CA ILE A 200 -4.20 -1.54 8.16
C ILE A 200 -3.87 -0.04 8.31
N PHE A 201 -4.86 0.79 8.02
CA PHE A 201 -4.83 2.23 8.21
C PHE A 201 -6.00 2.59 9.12
N VAL A 202 -5.69 2.78 10.40
CA VAL A 202 -6.66 3.16 11.42
C VAL A 202 -6.71 4.69 11.47
N SER A 203 -7.90 5.24 11.29
CA SER A 203 -8.04 6.69 11.17
C SER A 203 -8.10 7.35 12.55
N ILE A 204 -7.16 8.25 12.83
CA ILE A 204 -7.03 9.03 14.07
C ILE A 204 -6.96 10.51 13.70
N ASP A 205 -8.03 11.27 13.96
CA ASP A 205 -8.14 12.67 13.50
C ASP A 205 -7.76 13.73 14.55
N SER A 206 -7.51 13.35 15.80
CA SER A 206 -6.99 14.23 16.85
C SER A 206 -6.14 13.41 17.84
N PRO A 207 -5.07 13.99 18.41
CA PRO A 207 -4.35 13.37 19.52
C PRO A 207 -5.14 13.42 20.84
N PHE A 208 -6.24 14.17 20.92
CA PHE A 208 -7.10 14.28 22.09
C PHE A 208 -8.31 13.34 21.94
N PRO A 209 -8.53 12.38 22.86
CA PRO A 209 -9.59 11.38 22.73
C PRO A 209 -10.99 11.98 22.53
N GLU A 210 -11.37 12.98 23.32
CA GLU A 210 -12.70 13.59 23.25
C GLU A 210 -12.94 14.32 21.92
N GLU A 211 -11.93 14.99 21.37
CA GLU A 211 -12.03 15.66 20.08
C GLU A 211 -12.16 14.65 18.94
N HIS A 212 -11.35 13.59 18.97
CA HIS A 212 -11.44 12.49 18.01
C HIS A 212 -12.83 11.85 17.99
N ASP A 213 -13.34 11.51 19.17
CA ASP A 213 -14.66 10.89 19.35
C ASP A 213 -15.78 11.82 18.86
N LYS A 214 -15.68 13.12 19.14
CA LYS A 214 -16.63 14.14 18.67
C LYS A 214 -16.62 14.28 17.16
N LEU A 215 -15.44 14.33 16.53
CA LEU A 215 -15.30 14.43 15.07
C LEU A 215 -15.93 13.23 14.34
N ARG A 216 -15.94 12.06 14.99
CA ARG A 216 -16.44 10.80 14.43
C ARG A 216 -17.85 10.41 14.89
N GLY A 217 -18.36 11.07 15.94
CA GLY A 217 -19.68 10.82 16.51
C GLY A 217 -19.79 9.51 17.27
N ILE A 218 -18.69 9.00 17.83
CA ILE A 218 -18.67 7.77 18.62
C ILE A 218 -17.84 7.99 19.89
N PRO A 219 -18.48 8.02 21.08
CA PRO A 219 -17.76 8.04 22.35
C PRO A 219 -16.91 6.78 22.58
N GLY A 220 -15.69 6.95 23.09
CA GLY A 220 -14.71 5.91 23.35
C GLY A 220 -14.06 5.30 22.11
N LEU A 221 -14.19 5.94 20.93
CA LEU A 221 -13.64 5.41 19.69
C LEU A 221 -12.12 5.47 19.68
N PHE A 222 -11.53 6.58 20.15
CA PHE A 222 -10.09 6.77 20.20
C PHE A 222 -9.42 5.62 20.93
N GLU A 223 -9.86 5.32 22.15
CA GLU A 223 -9.28 4.25 22.98
C GLU A 223 -9.42 2.87 22.34
N LYS A 224 -10.58 2.59 21.73
CA LYS A 224 -10.80 1.33 21.00
C LYS A 224 -9.89 1.22 19.78
N ALA A 225 -9.71 2.31 19.03
CA ALA A 225 -8.81 2.36 17.88
C ALA A 225 -7.35 2.14 18.29
N ILE A 226 -6.87 2.81 19.34
CA ILE A 226 -5.52 2.61 19.89
C ILE A 226 -5.32 1.17 20.38
N SER A 227 -6.28 0.62 21.14
CA SER A 227 -6.24 -0.78 21.59
C SER A 227 -6.19 -1.75 20.39
N GLY A 228 -6.99 -1.50 19.35
CA GLY A 228 -6.97 -2.26 18.12
C GLY A 228 -5.63 -2.25 17.39
N ILE A 229 -4.99 -1.08 17.30
CA ILE A 229 -3.64 -0.92 16.73
C ILE A 229 -2.62 -1.77 17.51
N GLN A 230 -2.67 -1.72 18.85
CA GLN A 230 -1.75 -2.50 19.70
C GLN A 230 -1.92 -4.02 19.48
N LYS A 231 -3.18 -4.49 19.36
CA LYS A 231 -3.51 -5.89 19.08
C LYS A 231 -3.02 -6.37 17.70
N LEU A 232 -3.10 -5.53 16.69
CA LEU A 232 -2.57 -5.86 15.35
C LEU A 232 -1.05 -5.91 15.35
N LYS A 233 -0.42 -4.90 15.98
CA LYS A 233 1.03 -4.83 16.12
C LYS A 233 1.60 -6.06 16.83
N SER A 234 0.94 -6.56 17.88
CA SER A 234 1.39 -7.78 18.59
C SER A 234 1.29 -9.05 17.73
N LYS A 235 0.48 -9.05 16.68
CA LYS A 235 0.35 -10.14 15.70
C LYS A 235 1.17 -9.92 14.41
N GLY A 236 1.99 -8.86 14.36
CA GLY A 236 2.87 -8.57 13.24
C GLY A 236 2.17 -7.99 12.00
N VAL A 237 1.02 -7.33 12.20
CA VAL A 237 0.31 -6.53 11.19
C VAL A 237 0.51 -5.05 11.46
#